data_AF-A0A150LFH3-F1
#
_entry.id   AF-A0A150LFH3-F1
#
_cell.length_a   1.000
_cell.length_b   1.000
_cell.length_c   1.000
_cell.angle_alpha   90.00
_cell.angle_beta   90.00
_cell.angle_gamma   90.00
#
_symmetry.space_group_name_H-M   'P 1'
#
loop_
_entity.id
_entity.type
_entity.pdbx_description
1 polymer ?
#
loop_
_entity_poly.entity_id
_entity_poly.type
_entity_poly.pdbx_seq_one_letter_code
_entity_poly.pdbx_strand_id
1 'polypeptide(L)'
;MQKPSINIDTHTDYSNVRISLNQLIGLLKMYISPLSGLKIRTKEGELHEVNTETIINVLVTHLSRTQLLELLHMFQIIKKRKSNIKHYFEYILQGIAYKDKQR
;
A
#
# COMPACT_ATOMS: atom_id res chain seq x y z
N MET A 1 21.61 29.14 17.02
CA MET A 1 21.39 28.38 15.77
C MET A 1 20.01 27.75 15.83
N GLN A 2 19.06 28.22 15.02
CA GLN A 2 17.70 27.67 14.96
C GLN A 2 17.72 26.40 14.10
N LYS A 3 17.16 25.30 14.61
CA LYS A 3 16.92 24.09 13.82
C LYS A 3 15.86 24.42 12.76
N PRO A 4 16.05 24.08 11.48
CA PRO A 4 14.97 24.17 10.51
C PRO A 4 13.88 23.16 10.91
N SER A 5 12.70 23.68 11.23
CA SER A 5 11.48 22.90 11.41
C SER A 5 11.08 22.37 10.03
N ILE A 6 11.22 21.06 9.82
CA ILE A 6 10.69 20.42 8.62
C ILE A 6 9.18 20.38 8.80
N ASN A 7 8.49 21.32 8.19
CA ASN A 7 7.04 21.26 8.05
C ASN A 7 6.73 20.16 7.03
N ILE A 8 6.46 18.96 7.52
CA ILE A 8 5.97 17.88 6.66
C ILE A 8 4.50 18.21 6.43
N ASP A 9 4.20 18.93 5.36
CA ASP A 9 2.83 19.03 4.84
C ASP A 9 2.34 17.61 4.50
N THR A 10 1.65 16.96 5.45
CA THR A 10 1.19 15.57 5.34
C THR A 10 -0.17 15.43 4.68
N HIS A 11 -0.83 16.54 4.28
CA HIS A 11 -2.13 16.49 3.65
C HIS A 11 -2.02 16.73 2.14
N THR A 12 -1.68 15.67 1.41
CA THR A 12 -1.96 15.63 -0.02
C THR A 12 -3.45 15.40 -0.21
N ASP A 13 -4.15 16.37 -0.81
CA ASP A 13 -5.56 16.20 -1.18
C ASP A 13 -5.69 15.38 -2.46
N TYR A 14 -6.31 14.20 -2.36
CA TYR A 14 -6.55 13.29 -3.48
C TYR A 14 -7.92 13.48 -4.15
N SER A 15 -8.76 14.39 -3.65
CA SER A 15 -10.13 14.61 -4.14
C SER A 15 -10.18 14.93 -5.64
N ASN A 16 -9.16 15.61 -6.15
CA ASN A 16 -9.06 16.06 -7.54
C ASN A 16 -8.36 15.06 -8.48
N VAL A 17 -7.90 13.91 -7.97
CA VAL A 17 -7.17 12.93 -8.79
C VAL A 17 -8.16 12.13 -9.65
N ARG A 18 -8.19 12.46 -10.94
CA ARG A 18 -9.03 11.81 -11.96
C ARG A 18 -8.31 10.62 -12.60
N ILE A 19 -8.35 9.48 -11.92
CA ILE A 19 -7.88 8.18 -12.42
C ILE A 19 -9.00 7.13 -12.41
N SER A 20 -9.14 6.28 -13.41
CA SER A 20 -10.13 5.19 -13.35
C SER A 20 -9.68 4.07 -12.40
N LEU A 21 -10.61 3.23 -11.94
CA LEU A 21 -10.26 2.04 -11.13
C LEU A 21 -9.29 1.13 -11.89
N ASN A 22 -9.48 0.93 -13.19
CA ASN A 22 -8.61 0.10 -14.02
C ASN A 22 -7.19 0.67 -14.11
N GLN A 23 -7.06 2.00 -14.26
CA GLN A 23 -5.75 2.65 -14.25
C GLN A 23 -5.07 2.52 -12.88
N LEU A 24 -5.84 2.64 -11.79
CA LEU A 24 -5.33 2.46 -10.43
C LEU A 24 -4.85 1.01 -10.21
N ILE A 25 -5.62 0.01 -10.64
CA ILE A 25 -5.21 -1.41 -10.64
C ILE A 25 -3.91 -1.61 -11.44
N GLY A 26 -3.80 -0.99 -12.62
CA GLY A 26 -2.58 -1.04 -13.43
C GLY A 26 -1.36 -0.49 -12.70
N LEU A 27 -1.52 0.63 -11.99
CA LEU A 27 -0.44 1.20 -11.16
C LEU A 27 -0.08 0.30 -9.99
N LEU A 28 -1.06 -0.31 -9.31
CA LEU A 28 -0.80 -1.27 -8.24
C LEU A 28 -0.01 -2.48 -8.78
N LYS A 29 -0.41 -3.05 -9.92
CA LYS A 29 0.33 -4.15 -10.58
C LYS A 29 1.79 -3.77 -10.82
N MET A 30 2.05 -2.59 -11.35
CA MET A 30 3.41 -2.10 -11.62
C MET A 30 4.29 -2.06 -10.37
N TYR A 31 3.74 -1.73 -9.19
CA TYR A 31 4.50 -1.72 -7.94
C TYR A 31 4.60 -3.07 -7.24
N ILE A 32 3.57 -3.91 -7.38
CA ILE A 32 3.45 -5.17 -6.63
C ILE A 32 4.10 -6.34 -7.39
N SER A 33 3.94 -6.42 -8.71
CA SER A 33 4.50 -7.51 -9.52
C SER A 33 6.00 -7.76 -9.31
N PRO A 34 6.86 -6.74 -9.13
CA PRO A 34 8.29 -6.95 -8.85
C PRO A 34 8.58 -7.46 -7.42
N LEU A 35 7.61 -7.40 -6.50
CA LEU A 35 7.76 -7.84 -5.12
C LEU A 35 7.51 -9.36 -5.05
N SER A 36 8.57 -10.14 -5.21
CA SER A 36 8.48 -11.59 -5.10
C SER A 36 8.30 -12.05 -3.64
N GLY A 37 7.57 -13.16 -3.46
CA GLY A 37 7.40 -13.83 -2.17
C GLY A 37 6.81 -12.93 -1.10
N LEU A 38 5.76 -12.17 -1.43
CA LEU A 38 5.00 -11.39 -0.45
C LEU A 38 4.25 -12.34 0.48
N LYS A 39 4.42 -12.13 1.78
CA LYS A 39 3.81 -12.99 2.79
C LYS A 39 2.86 -12.19 3.66
N ILE A 40 1.73 -12.79 3.99
CA ILE A 40 0.80 -12.28 4.99
C ILE A 40 0.80 -13.25 6.15
N ARG A 41 0.90 -12.74 7.38
CA ARG A 41 0.82 -13.58 8.58
C ARG A 41 -0.63 -13.71 9.01
N THR A 42 -1.14 -14.93 9.09
CA THR A 42 -2.48 -15.20 9.63
C THR A 42 -2.47 -15.07 11.16
N LYS A 43 -3.66 -15.03 11.77
CA LYS A 43 -3.78 -15.00 13.24
C LYS A 43 -3.21 -16.27 13.90
N GLU A 44 -3.18 -17.41 13.21
CA GLU A 44 -2.53 -18.62 13.72
C GLU A 44 -0.98 -18.53 13.68
N GLY A 45 -0.43 -17.42 13.19
CA GLY A 45 1.02 -17.20 13.08
C GLY A 45 1.63 -17.74 11.79
N GLU A 46 0.84 -18.39 10.95
CA GLU A 46 1.28 -18.94 9.68
C GLU A 46 1.56 -17.84 8.66
N LEU A 47 2.66 -17.96 7.93
CA LEU A 47 2.99 -17.07 6.82
C LEU A 47 2.51 -17.71 5.52
N HIS A 48 1.52 -17.08 4.90
CA HIS A 48 1.00 -17.50 3.60
C HIS A 48 1.59 -16.61 2.51
N GLU A 49 2.18 -17.22 1.49
CA GLU A 49 2.59 -16.50 0.28
C GLU A 49 1.35 -16.15 -0.54
N VAL A 50 1.28 -14.90 -0.98
CA VAL A 50 0.10 -14.39 -1.68
C VAL A 50 0.53 -13.84 -3.03
N ASN A 51 -0.14 -14.31 -4.08
CA ASN A 51 0.15 -13.84 -5.43
C ASN A 51 -0.37 -12.40 -5.64
N THR A 52 0.21 -11.72 -6.63
CA THR A 52 -0.10 -10.32 -6.97
C THR A 52 -1.58 -10.06 -7.23
N GLU A 53 -2.28 -10.98 -7.90
CA GLU A 53 -3.69 -10.80 -8.26
C GLU A 53 -4.58 -10.84 -7.02
N THR A 54 -4.36 -11.83 -6.14
CA THR A 54 -5.05 -11.93 -4.86
C THR A 54 -4.82 -10.68 -4.01
N ILE A 55 -3.59 -10.18 -3.96
CA ILE A 55 -3.26 -8.97 -3.22
C ILE A 55 -4.02 -7.76 -3.76
N ILE A 56 -4.05 -7.58 -5.08
CA ILE A 56 -4.78 -6.46 -5.69
C ILE A 56 -6.25 -6.54 -5.38
N ASN A 57 -6.84 -7.73 -5.49
CA ASN A 57 -8.24 -7.95 -5.15
C ASN A 57 -8.53 -7.61 -3.68
N VAL A 58 -7.64 -8.00 -2.76
CA VAL A 58 -7.75 -7.60 -1.34
C VAL A 58 -7.70 -6.08 -1.20
N LEU A 59 -6.75 -5.40 -1.83
CA LEU A 59 -6.63 -3.94 -1.73
C LEU A 59 -7.88 -3.22 -2.25
N VAL A 60 -8.37 -3.57 -3.44
CA VAL A 60 -9.53 -2.87 -4.03
C VAL A 60 -10.83 -3.17 -3.30
N THR A 61 -10.92 -4.31 -2.61
CA THR A 61 -12.10 -4.68 -1.82
C THR A 61 -12.12 -3.97 -0.46
N HIS A 62 -10.96 -3.77 0.17
CA HIS A 62 -10.87 -3.33 1.56
C HIS A 62 -10.48 -1.85 1.72
N LEU A 63 -9.87 -1.25 0.71
CA LEU A 63 -9.44 0.14 0.75
C LEU A 63 -10.37 1.01 -0.09
N SER A 64 -10.73 2.17 0.47
CA SER A 64 -11.36 3.22 -0.31
C SER A 64 -10.42 3.73 -1.40
N ARG A 65 -10.99 4.35 -2.43
CA ARG A 65 -10.24 5.00 -3.51
C ARG A 65 -9.13 5.94 -2.99
N THR A 66 -9.43 6.75 -1.96
CA THR A 66 -8.46 7.67 -1.37
C THR A 66 -7.29 6.93 -0.74
N GLN A 67 -7.56 5.87 0.03
CA GLN A 67 -6.51 5.03 0.64
C GLN A 67 -5.65 4.32 -0.41
N LEU A 68 -6.24 3.92 -1.53
CA LEU A 68 -5.49 3.34 -2.64
C LEU A 68 -4.54 4.36 -3.30
N LEU A 69 -5.00 5.61 -3.45
CA LEU A 69 -4.17 6.71 -3.97
C LEU A 69 -3.04 7.07 -3.00
N GLU A 70 -3.33 7.10 -1.70
CA GLU A 70 -2.33 7.27 -0.64
C GLU A 70 -1.27 6.16 -0.69
N LEU A 71 -1.69 4.91 -0.83
CA LEU A 71 -0.78 3.77 -0.95
C LEU A 71 0.16 3.92 -2.15
N LEU A 72 -0.38 4.29 -3.32
CA LEU A 72 0.41 4.54 -4.52
C LEU A 72 1.39 5.71 -4.34
N HIS A 73 0.96 6.78 -3.68
CA HIS A 73 1.82 7.91 -3.37
C HIS A 73 2.95 7.50 -2.42
N MET A 74 2.65 6.68 -1.40
CA MET A 74 3.66 6.15 -0.49
C MET A 74 4.67 5.24 -1.22
N PHE A 75 4.22 4.38 -2.14
CA PHE A 75 5.13 3.60 -2.99
C PHE A 75 6.05 4.48 -3.82
N GLN A 76 5.54 5.57 -4.40
CA GLN A 76 6.36 6.54 -5.14
C GLN A 76 7.42 7.18 -4.23
N ILE A 77 7.04 7.61 -3.03
CA ILE A 77 7.98 8.21 -2.06
C ILE A 77 9.07 7.21 -1.66
N ILE A 78 8.69 5.98 -1.30
CA ILE A 78 9.64 4.93 -0.89
C ILE A 78 10.59 4.58 -2.04
N LYS A 79 10.07 4.44 -3.27
CA LYS A 79 10.88 4.21 -4.47
C LYS A 79 11.88 5.33 -4.71
N LYS A 80 11.44 6.60 -4.62
CA LYS A 80 12.32 7.78 -4.77
C LYS A 80 13.44 7.78 -3.73
N ARG A 81 13.16 7.32 -2.51
CA ARG A 81 14.14 7.18 -1.42
C ARG A 81 14.99 5.90 -1.51
N LYS A 82 14.82 5.08 -2.56
CA LYS A 82 15.47 3.77 -2.73
C LYS A 82 15.30 2.84 -1.51
N SER A 83 14.19 3.01 -0.80
CA SER A 83 13.87 2.22 0.39
C SER A 83 13.10 0.95 0.01
N ASN A 84 13.02 -0.01 0.94
CA ASN A 84 12.39 -1.31 0.68
C ASN A 84 10.85 -1.20 0.70
N ILE A 85 10.23 -1.24 -0.47
CA ILE A 85 8.76 -1.22 -0.64
C ILE A 85 8.11 -2.48 -0.06
N LYS A 86 8.79 -3.64 -0.14
CA LYS A 86 8.25 -4.93 0.28
C LYS A 86 7.82 -4.94 1.74
N HIS A 87 8.72 -4.59 2.67
CA HIS A 87 8.41 -4.60 4.10
C HIS A 87 7.29 -3.62 4.48
N TYR A 88 7.31 -2.42 3.88
CA TYR A 88 6.22 -1.46 4.08
C TYR A 88 4.89 -2.05 3.63
N PHE A 89 4.89 -2.71 2.47
CA PHE A 89 3.69 -3.28 1.92
C PHE A 89 3.16 -4.48 2.72
N GLU A 90 4.05 -5.38 3.17
CA GLU A 90 3.70 -6.50 4.05
C GLU A 90 3.05 -6.00 5.35
N TYR A 91 3.51 -4.87 5.91
CA TYR A 91 2.88 -4.24 7.07
C TYR A 91 1.44 -3.78 6.78
N ILE A 92 1.21 -3.14 5.63
CA ILE A 92 -0.15 -2.72 5.23
C ILE A 92 -1.06 -3.93 5.05
N LEU A 93 -0.58 -4.99 4.38
CA LEU A 93 -1.35 -6.21 4.16
C LEU A 93 -1.71 -6.90 5.49
N GLN A 94 -0.78 -6.91 6.44
CA GLN A 94 -1.05 -7.40 7.79
C GLN A 94 -2.16 -6.61 8.49
N GLY A 95 -2.16 -5.28 8.35
CA GLY A 95 -3.19 -4.40 8.91
C GLY A 95 -4.58 -4.66 8.33
N ILE A 96 -4.67 -4.92 7.03
CA ILE A 96 -5.94 -5.28 6.36
C ILE A 96 -6.44 -6.63 6.87
N ALA A 97 -5.59 -7.66 6.83
CA ALA A 97 -5.95 -9.02 7.26
C ALA A 97 -6.40 -9.09 8.73
N TYR A 98 -5.89 -8.20 9.59
CA TYR A 98 -6.31 -8.14 10.99
C TYR A 98 -7.70 -7.50 11.17
N LYS A 99 -8.05 -6.50 10.34
CA LYS A 99 -9.35 -5.80 10.40
C LYS A 99 -10.51 -6.68 9.91
N ASP A 100 -10.30 -7.51 8.90
CA ASP A 100 -11.36 -8.34 8.32
C ASP A 100 -11.91 -9.38 9.30
N LYS A 101 -11.10 -9.81 10.27
CA LYS A 101 -11.52 -10.76 11.33
C LYS A 101 -12.18 -10.08 12.56
N GLN A 102 -12.45 -8.77 12.54
CA GLN A 102 -13.20 -8.04 13.59
C GLN A 102 -14.62 -7.66 13.13
N ARG A 103 -14.96 -7.92 11.87
CA ARG A 103 -16.33 -7.83 11.32
C ARG A 103 -16.97 -9.20 11.32
#